data_AF-A0A8C3RYT5-F1
#
_entry.id   AF-A0A8C3RYT5-F1
#
_cell.length_a   1.000
_cell.length_b   1.000
_cell.length_c   1.000
_cell.angle_alpha   90.00
_cell.angle_beta   90.00
_cell.angle_gamma   90.00
#
_symmetry.space_group_name_H-M   'P 1'
#
loop_
_entity.id
_entity.type
_entity.pdbx_description
1 polymer ?
#
loop_
_entity_poly.entity_id
_entity_poly.type
_entity_poly.pdbx_seq_one_letter_code
_entity_poly.pdbx_strand_id
1 'polypeptide(L)'
;MRRMRGAGRRWSCGPGAGSRRGRGAAVGGGEAAGGWRGLAGGSPQQLAERYADLAASHSEAVRAREERERQNARLRDENARLRLENRRLRRENRSLFRQALLGPGPEPDAPPRPGPGPAPEPEKEEAALAAQLRRLQERHRRALQQLRRRRAEDGLEEDGELAELLQEEAGEQPPPPEQQQPPPGKRSPVPPL
;
A
#
# COMPACT_ATOMS: atom_id res chain seq x y z
N MET A 1 -6.43 -24.03 -2.42
CA MET A 1 -7.25 -23.07 -1.64
C MET A 1 -7.12 -23.37 -0.16
N ARG A 2 -6.35 -22.56 0.59
CA ARG A 2 -6.34 -22.61 2.07
C ARG A 2 -6.91 -21.29 2.56
N ARG A 3 -8.04 -21.35 3.27
CA ARG A 3 -8.69 -20.19 3.90
C ARG A 3 -7.96 -19.91 5.21
N MET A 4 -7.30 -18.76 5.33
CA MET A 4 -6.90 -18.24 6.64
C MET A 4 -8.16 -17.71 7.33
N ARG A 5 -8.56 -18.37 8.42
CA ARG A 5 -9.53 -17.80 9.37
C ARG A 5 -8.79 -16.76 10.20
N GLY A 6 -9.26 -15.52 10.16
CA GLY A 6 -8.85 -14.48 11.09
C GLY A 6 -9.22 -14.90 12.51
N ALA A 7 -8.21 -15.20 13.32
CA ALA A 7 -8.38 -15.39 14.76
C ALA A 7 -8.46 -13.99 15.39
N GLY A 8 -9.62 -13.71 15.99
CA GLY A 8 -9.93 -12.43 16.62
C GLY A 8 -8.93 -12.05 17.72
N ARG A 9 -8.75 -10.73 17.85
CA ARG A 9 -8.02 -10.09 18.94
C ARG A 9 -8.72 -10.45 20.25
N ARG A 10 -8.16 -11.41 21.00
CA ARG A 10 -8.54 -11.66 22.39
C ARG A 10 -7.43 -11.09 23.27
N TRP A 11 -7.53 -9.81 23.59
CA TRP A 11 -6.80 -9.26 24.73
C TRP A 11 -7.26 -9.99 25.99
N SER A 12 -6.37 -10.81 26.54
CA SER A 12 -6.53 -11.43 27.85
C SER A 12 -5.34 -10.96 28.67
N CYS A 13 -5.55 -9.96 29.52
CA CYS A 13 -4.64 -9.66 30.62
C CYS A 13 -4.68 -10.85 31.61
N GLY A 14 -3.50 -11.25 32.12
CA GLY A 14 -3.27 -12.46 32.93
C GLY A 14 -3.89 -12.46 34.34
N PRO A 15 -3.39 -13.27 35.30
CA PRO A 15 -1.97 -13.43 35.59
C PRO A 15 -1.48 -14.88 35.72
N GLY A 16 -0.16 -15.03 35.75
CA GLY A 16 0.53 -16.30 35.77
C GLY A 16 0.65 -16.98 37.13
N ALA A 17 1.04 -18.25 37.02
CA ALA A 17 2.05 -18.95 37.82
C ALA A 17 1.97 -18.84 39.35
N GLY A 18 1.52 -19.92 39.98
CA GLY A 18 1.81 -20.25 41.37
C GLY A 18 2.23 -21.70 41.51
N SER A 19 3.50 -22.00 41.26
CA SER A 19 4.15 -23.20 41.81
C SER A 19 5.11 -22.75 42.89
N ARG A 20 4.80 -23.05 44.17
CA ARG A 20 5.75 -23.48 45.20
C ARG A 20 5.05 -23.79 46.53
N ARG A 21 5.57 -24.84 47.14
CA ARG A 21 5.16 -25.51 48.37
C ARG A 21 5.33 -24.58 49.59
N GLY A 22 4.43 -24.69 50.55
CA GLY A 22 4.56 -24.16 51.90
C GLY A 22 3.59 -24.85 52.84
N ARG A 23 4.14 -25.63 53.79
CA ARG A 23 3.40 -26.34 54.85
C ARG A 23 2.76 -25.35 55.82
N GLY A 24 1.57 -25.71 56.32
CA GLY A 24 1.17 -25.45 57.71
C GLY A 24 0.25 -24.26 57.95
N ALA A 25 -1.05 -24.53 58.08
CA ALA A 25 -1.87 -24.20 59.24
C ALA A 25 -3.32 -24.59 58.92
N ALA A 26 -3.75 -25.72 59.49
CA ALA A 26 -5.16 -26.06 59.53
C ALA A 26 -5.86 -25.14 60.54
N VAL A 27 -6.65 -24.19 60.04
CA VAL A 27 -7.85 -23.71 60.72
C VAL A 27 -8.90 -23.59 59.62
N GLY A 28 -9.89 -24.47 59.69
CA GLY A 28 -10.98 -24.51 58.74
C GLY A 28 -11.84 -23.25 58.81
N GLY A 29 -12.53 -22.96 57.71
CA GLY A 29 -13.54 -21.92 57.71
C GLY A 29 -13.98 -21.52 56.32
N GLY A 30 -14.95 -22.28 55.78
CA GLY A 30 -16.00 -21.69 54.96
C GLY A 30 -15.62 -21.36 53.52
N GLU A 31 -15.93 -22.32 52.65
CA GLU A 31 -16.56 -22.04 51.37
C GLU A 31 -17.69 -21.02 51.58
N ALA A 32 -17.44 -19.77 51.22
CA ALA A 32 -18.47 -18.78 51.04
C ALA A 32 -18.19 -18.11 49.70
N ALA A 33 -19.02 -18.46 48.73
CA ALA A 33 -19.30 -17.67 47.54
C ALA A 33 -19.86 -16.30 47.99
N GLY A 34 -18.99 -15.47 48.56
CA GLY A 34 -19.27 -14.11 48.96
C GLY A 34 -18.87 -13.22 47.80
N GLY A 35 -19.87 -12.76 47.04
CA GLY A 35 -19.66 -11.69 46.07
C GLY A 35 -18.96 -10.50 46.73
N TRP A 36 -18.30 -9.69 45.91
CA TRP A 36 -17.51 -8.49 46.25
C TRP A 36 -18.17 -7.45 47.20
N ARG A 37 -19.39 -7.70 47.70
CA ARG A 37 -20.19 -6.84 48.58
C ARG A 37 -19.94 -7.02 50.09
N GLY A 38 -18.94 -7.80 50.52
CA GLY A 38 -18.76 -8.15 51.94
C GLY A 38 -17.45 -7.73 52.62
N LEU A 39 -16.44 -7.26 51.88
CA LEU A 39 -15.09 -6.98 52.40
C LEU A 39 -14.75 -5.47 52.45
N ALA A 40 -15.77 -4.60 52.45
CA ALA A 40 -15.60 -3.16 52.53
C ALA A 40 -15.49 -2.64 53.99
N GLY A 41 -14.95 -3.46 54.90
CA GLY A 41 -14.70 -3.09 56.30
C GLY A 41 -13.29 -2.57 56.54
N GLY A 42 -12.69 -1.89 55.56
CA GLY A 42 -11.37 -1.26 55.72
C GLY A 42 -11.48 0.02 56.55
N SER A 43 -10.44 0.34 57.33
CA SER A 43 -10.39 1.65 57.99
C SER A 43 -10.48 2.76 56.93
N PRO A 44 -11.01 3.96 57.26
CA PRO A 44 -11.08 5.07 56.30
C PRO A 44 -9.73 5.39 55.65
N GLN A 45 -8.63 5.13 56.38
CA GLN A 45 -7.27 5.27 55.86
C GLN A 45 -6.94 4.28 54.74
N GLN A 46 -7.30 2.99 54.87
CA GLN A 46 -7.07 1.98 53.82
C GLN A 46 -7.88 2.26 52.55
N LEU A 47 -9.09 2.81 52.72
CA LEU A 47 -9.88 3.27 51.58
C LEU A 47 -9.19 4.45 50.89
N ALA A 48 -8.69 5.42 51.65
CA ALA A 48 -7.94 6.56 51.11
C ALA A 48 -6.68 6.12 50.34
N GLU A 49 -5.91 5.17 50.88
CA GLU A 49 -4.73 4.59 50.23
C GLU A 49 -5.11 3.92 48.89
N ARG A 50 -6.17 3.11 48.87
CA ARG A 50 -6.63 2.47 47.63
C ARG A 50 -7.14 3.46 46.60
N TYR A 51 -7.80 4.54 47.02
CA TYR A 51 -8.19 5.62 46.11
C TYR A 51 -6.98 6.36 45.56
N ALA A 52 -5.94 6.57 46.37
CA ALA A 52 -4.69 7.16 45.91
C ALA A 52 -3.99 6.27 44.87
N ASP A 53 -3.90 4.96 45.11
CA ASP A 53 -3.33 3.99 44.16
C ASP A 53 -4.15 3.91 42.86
N LEU A 54 -5.48 3.93 42.97
CA LEU A 54 -6.36 3.94 41.81
C LEU A 54 -6.19 5.23 40.99
N ALA A 55 -6.11 6.39 41.66
CA ALA A 55 -5.87 7.66 40.99
C ALA A 55 -4.49 7.69 40.31
N ALA A 56 -3.45 7.17 40.98
CA ALA A 56 -2.10 7.05 40.43
C ALA A 56 -2.11 6.16 39.18
N SER A 57 -2.66 4.95 39.26
CA SER A 57 -2.75 4.03 38.12
C SER A 57 -3.57 4.60 36.96
N HIS A 58 -4.65 5.34 37.23
CA HIS A 58 -5.41 6.02 36.18
C HIS A 58 -4.58 7.12 35.49
N SER A 59 -3.86 7.92 36.27
CA SER A 59 -2.99 8.97 35.72
C SER A 59 -1.84 8.38 34.88
N GLU A 60 -1.28 7.25 35.30
CA GLU A 60 -0.28 6.51 34.53
C GLU A 60 -0.87 5.94 33.24
N ALA A 61 -2.08 5.38 33.29
CA ALA A 61 -2.77 4.88 32.11
C ALA A 61 -3.03 5.98 31.07
N VAL A 62 -3.38 7.19 31.52
CA VAL A 62 -3.55 8.36 30.65
C VAL A 62 -2.21 8.75 30.02
N ARG A 63 -1.13 8.89 30.81
CA ARG A 63 0.22 9.21 30.29
C ARG A 63 0.72 8.17 29.28
N ALA A 64 0.56 6.89 29.58
CA ALA A 64 0.97 5.80 28.69
C ALA A 64 0.17 5.85 27.37
N ARG A 65 -1.10 6.23 27.40
CA ARG A 65 -1.90 6.44 26.19
C ARG A 65 -1.38 7.62 25.38
N GLU A 66 -1.12 8.76 26.01
CA GLU A 66 -0.57 9.94 25.33
C GLU A 66 0.80 9.66 24.70
N GLU A 67 1.68 8.93 25.38
CA GLU A 67 2.97 8.52 24.83
C GLU A 67 2.83 7.62 23.60
N ARG A 68 1.91 6.64 23.65
CA ARG A 68 1.60 5.80 22.50
C ARG A 68 1.04 6.61 21.34
N GLU A 69 0.18 7.58 21.61
CA GLU A 69 -0.37 8.47 20.58
C GLU A 69 0.74 9.34 19.96
N ARG A 70 1.66 9.88 20.76
CA ARG A 70 2.84 10.60 20.26
C ARG A 70 3.75 9.73 19.40
N GLN A 71 4.02 8.49 19.83
CA GLN A 71 4.81 7.54 19.05
C GLN A 71 4.10 7.17 17.73
N ASN A 72 2.78 6.93 17.78
CA ASN A 72 2.00 6.60 16.59
C ASN A 72 1.98 7.77 15.59
N ALA A 73 1.84 9.01 16.08
CA ALA A 73 1.94 10.20 15.23
C ALA A 73 3.31 10.28 14.53
N ARG A 74 4.42 10.11 15.26
CA ARG A 74 5.77 10.09 14.67
C ARG A 74 5.92 9.00 13.60
N LEU A 75 5.43 7.80 13.88
CA LEU A 75 5.48 6.70 12.91
C LEU A 75 4.64 6.97 11.67
N ARG A 76 3.50 7.66 11.78
CA ARG A 76 2.69 8.09 10.63
C ARG A 76 3.44 9.10 9.77
N ASP A 77 4.07 10.09 10.39
CA ASP A 77 4.86 11.11 9.69
C ASP A 77 6.07 10.49 8.96
N GLU A 78 6.80 9.60 9.63
CA GLU A 78 7.91 8.85 9.03
C GLU A 78 7.44 7.94 7.89
N ASN A 79 6.29 7.25 8.05
CA ASN A 79 5.73 6.42 7.00
C ASN A 79 5.33 7.25 5.78
N ALA A 80 4.70 8.42 5.98
CA ALA A 80 4.36 9.34 4.91
C ALA A 80 5.61 9.83 4.16
N ARG A 81 6.67 10.19 4.88
CA ARG A 81 7.96 10.56 4.28
C ARG A 81 8.56 9.42 3.44
N LEU A 82 8.60 8.20 3.98
CA LEU A 82 9.13 7.02 3.29
C LEU A 82 8.30 6.66 2.05
N ARG A 83 6.98 6.88 2.06
CA ARG A 83 6.14 6.69 0.87
C ARG A 83 6.51 7.66 -0.24
N LEU A 84 6.70 8.95 0.07
CA LEU A 84 7.12 9.95 -0.91
C LEU A 84 8.49 9.61 -1.51
N GLU A 85 9.44 9.20 -0.68
CA GLU A 85 10.76 8.76 -1.13
C GLU A 85 10.67 7.52 -2.03
N ASN A 86 9.86 6.52 -1.65
CA ASN A 86 9.60 5.35 -2.48
C ASN A 86 8.97 5.73 -3.83
N ARG A 87 8.05 6.70 -3.87
CA ARG A 87 7.47 7.18 -5.14
C ARG A 87 8.54 7.82 -6.02
N ARG A 88 9.40 8.67 -5.44
CA ARG A 88 10.54 9.26 -6.15
C ARG A 88 11.47 8.19 -6.72
N LEU A 89 11.89 7.23 -5.90
CA LEU A 89 12.76 6.14 -6.33
C LEU A 89 12.12 5.26 -7.40
N ARG A 90 10.80 5.01 -7.33
CA ARG A 90 10.08 4.30 -8.40
C ARG A 90 10.11 5.07 -9.72
N ARG A 91 9.90 6.39 -9.70
CA ARG A 91 10.02 7.23 -10.90
C ARG A 91 11.43 7.17 -11.48
N GLU A 92 12.45 7.32 -10.63
CA GLU A 92 13.86 7.23 -11.01
C GLU A 92 14.18 5.85 -11.61
N ASN A 93 13.82 4.76 -10.93
CA ASN A 93 14.02 3.39 -11.42
C ASN A 93 13.30 3.14 -12.75
N ARG A 94 12.10 3.68 -12.94
CA ARG A 94 11.39 3.62 -14.24
C ARG A 94 12.16 4.38 -15.32
N SER A 95 12.69 5.57 -15.04
CA SER A 95 13.51 6.32 -16.01
C SER A 95 14.80 5.59 -16.36
N LEU A 96 15.49 5.01 -15.37
CA LEU A 96 16.70 4.24 -15.58
C LEU A 96 16.42 2.97 -16.38
N PHE A 97 15.32 2.28 -16.09
CA PHE A 97 14.90 1.11 -16.86
C PHE A 97 14.58 1.46 -18.31
N ARG A 98 13.90 2.59 -18.55
CA ARG A 98 13.66 3.11 -19.90
C ARG A 98 14.98 3.43 -20.62
N GLN A 99 15.92 4.10 -19.96
CA GLN A 99 17.26 4.36 -20.52
C GLN A 99 18.03 3.08 -20.85
N ALA A 100 17.97 2.08 -19.97
CA ALA A 100 18.66 0.81 -20.18
C ALA A 100 18.05 -0.02 -21.32
N LEU A 101 16.73 0.00 -21.49
CA LEU A 101 16.05 -0.75 -22.55
C LEU A 101 16.07 -0.05 -23.92
N LEU A 102 15.93 1.28 -23.94
CA LEU A 102 15.90 2.06 -25.18
C LEU A 102 17.30 2.48 -25.64
N GLY A 103 18.34 2.21 -24.84
CA GLY A 103 19.70 2.66 -25.09
C GLY A 103 19.86 4.18 -24.93
N PRO A 104 21.10 4.73 -25.08
CA PRO A 104 21.26 6.16 -25.30
C PRO A 104 20.36 6.53 -26.49
N GLY A 105 19.56 7.59 -26.33
CA GLY A 105 18.54 7.99 -27.31
C GLY A 105 19.09 8.04 -28.73
N PRO A 106 18.22 7.90 -29.75
CA PRO A 106 18.65 7.90 -31.14
C PRO A 106 19.47 9.17 -31.43
N GLU A 107 20.79 8.99 -31.54
CA GLU A 107 21.67 9.98 -32.13
C GLU A 107 21.12 10.31 -33.52
N PRO A 108 20.79 11.58 -33.83
CA PRO A 108 20.16 11.97 -35.08
C PRO A 108 21.02 11.66 -36.33
N ASP A 109 22.28 11.23 -36.15
CA ASP A 109 23.25 10.99 -37.23
C ASP A 109 23.71 9.54 -37.37
N ALA A 110 23.06 8.56 -36.72
CA ALA A 110 23.41 7.15 -36.94
C ALA A 110 22.86 6.65 -38.29
N PRO A 111 23.72 6.18 -39.23
CA PRO A 111 23.28 5.73 -40.55
C PRO A 111 22.34 4.52 -40.43
N PRO A 112 21.36 4.36 -41.35
CA PRO A 112 20.41 3.27 -41.30
C PRO A 112 21.16 1.94 -41.37
N ARG A 113 21.05 1.15 -40.30
CA ARG A 113 21.64 -0.18 -40.24
C ARG A 113 20.99 -1.04 -41.33
N PRO A 114 21.75 -1.66 -42.25
CA PRO A 114 21.17 -2.48 -43.30
C PRO A 114 20.51 -3.71 -42.67
N GLY A 115 19.20 -3.83 -42.85
CA GLY A 115 18.42 -4.96 -42.36
C GLY A 115 18.76 -6.25 -43.12
N PRO A 116 18.71 -7.43 -42.46
CA PRO A 116 18.80 -8.69 -43.17
C PRO A 116 17.54 -8.92 -44.02
N GLY A 117 17.76 -9.42 -45.24
CA GLY A 117 16.80 -9.49 -46.35
C GLY A 117 15.59 -10.44 -46.18
N PRO A 118 14.85 -10.66 -47.28
CA PRO A 118 13.46 -11.10 -47.27
C PRO A 118 13.34 -12.60 -46.95
N ALA A 119 12.65 -12.91 -45.85
CA ALA A 119 12.13 -14.22 -45.52
C ALA A 119 10.65 -14.06 -45.13
N PRO A 120 9.79 -15.09 -45.31
CA PRO A 120 8.35 -14.90 -45.42
C PRO A 120 7.69 -14.57 -44.07
N GLU A 121 6.79 -13.58 -44.10
CA GLU A 121 5.75 -13.27 -43.09
C GLU A 121 6.17 -12.69 -41.71
N PRO A 122 7.20 -11.82 -41.59
CA PRO A 122 7.50 -11.13 -40.32
C PRO A 122 6.32 -10.29 -39.81
N GLU A 123 5.48 -9.77 -40.72
CA GLU A 123 4.30 -8.97 -40.40
C GLU A 123 3.25 -9.75 -39.58
N LYS A 124 3.09 -11.06 -39.83
CA LYS A 124 2.14 -11.90 -39.08
C LYS A 124 2.64 -12.20 -37.67
N GLU A 125 3.94 -12.44 -37.51
CA GLU A 125 4.57 -12.66 -36.21
C GLU A 125 4.57 -11.37 -35.37
N GLU A 126 4.89 -10.24 -35.98
CA GLU A 126 4.81 -8.91 -35.36
C GLU A 126 3.37 -8.57 -34.94
N ALA A 127 2.38 -8.85 -35.79
CA ALA A 127 0.96 -8.67 -35.44
C ALA A 127 0.52 -9.58 -34.29
N ALA A 128 1.00 -10.83 -34.26
CA ALA A 128 0.72 -11.76 -33.17
C ALA A 128 1.34 -11.30 -31.85
N LEU A 129 2.58 -10.83 -31.87
CA LEU A 129 3.28 -10.26 -30.70
C LEU A 129 2.60 -8.97 -30.21
N ALA A 130 2.21 -8.07 -31.12
CA ALA A 130 1.45 -6.87 -30.77
C ALA A 130 0.09 -7.21 -30.14
N ALA A 131 -0.61 -8.23 -30.65
CA ALA A 131 -1.86 -8.72 -30.07
C ALA A 131 -1.64 -9.32 -28.67
N GLN A 132 -0.54 -10.05 -28.46
CA GLN A 132 -0.17 -10.59 -27.16
C GLN A 132 0.16 -9.48 -26.16
N LEU A 133 0.94 -8.47 -26.56
CA LEU A 133 1.25 -7.29 -25.73
C LEU A 133 -0.02 -6.55 -25.31
N ARG A 134 -0.93 -6.29 -26.25
CA ARG A 134 -2.23 -5.65 -25.94
C ARG A 134 -3.05 -6.47 -24.95
N ARG A 135 -3.10 -7.80 -25.11
CA ARG A 135 -3.78 -8.70 -24.15
C ARG A 135 -3.14 -8.64 -22.77
N LEU A 136 -1.81 -8.55 -22.69
CA LEU A 136 -1.08 -8.44 -21.43
C LEU A 136 -1.35 -7.10 -20.74
N GLN A 137 -1.24 -5.99 -21.48
CA GLN A 137 -1.53 -4.64 -20.99
C GLN A 137 -2.97 -4.53 -20.49
N GLU A 138 -3.94 -5.07 -21.22
CA GLU A 138 -5.35 -5.07 -20.80
C GLU A 138 -5.57 -5.91 -19.52
N ARG A 139 -4.87 -7.06 -19.38
CA ARG A 139 -4.88 -7.84 -18.13
C ARG A 139 -4.28 -7.05 -16.97
N HIS A 140 -3.16 -6.37 -17.19
CA HIS A 140 -2.50 -5.54 -16.19
C HIS A 140 -3.41 -4.38 -15.75
N ARG A 141 -4.00 -3.65 -16.70
CA ARG A 141 -4.98 -2.59 -16.46
C ARG A 141 -6.15 -3.06 -15.60
N ARG A 142 -6.72 -4.23 -15.93
CA ARG A 142 -7.81 -4.85 -15.14
C ARG A 142 -7.34 -5.24 -13.74
N ALA A 143 -6.13 -5.79 -13.61
CA ALA A 143 -5.57 -6.14 -12.32
C ALA A 143 -5.40 -4.90 -11.44
N LEU A 144 -4.88 -3.79 -11.97
CA LEU A 144 -4.76 -2.52 -11.25
C LEU A 144 -6.12 -1.98 -10.81
N GLN A 145 -7.13 -2.03 -11.68
CA GLN A 145 -8.51 -1.62 -11.34
C GLN A 145 -9.12 -2.50 -10.25
N GLN A 146 -8.92 -3.82 -10.29
CA GLN A 146 -9.37 -4.73 -9.24
C GLN A 146 -8.68 -4.43 -7.91
N LEU A 147 -7.38 -4.10 -7.96
CA LEU A 147 -6.60 -3.80 -6.78
C LEU A 147 -7.05 -2.49 -6.12
N ARG A 148 -7.42 -1.46 -6.91
CA ARG A 148 -8.08 -0.24 -6.40
C ARG A 148 -9.39 -0.54 -5.70
N ARG A 149 -10.29 -1.30 -6.35
CA ARG A 149 -11.58 -1.67 -5.76
C ARG A 149 -11.42 -2.35 -4.41
N ARG A 150 -10.50 -3.31 -4.30
CA ARG A 150 -10.18 -3.99 -3.03
C ARG A 150 -9.63 -3.04 -1.98
N ARG A 151 -8.74 -2.11 -2.35
CA ARG A 151 -8.20 -1.11 -1.41
C ARG A 151 -9.28 -0.13 -0.92
N ALA A 152 -10.20 0.27 -1.79
CA ALA A 152 -11.35 1.09 -1.43
C ALA A 152 -12.29 0.36 -0.46
N GLU A 153 -12.50 -0.95 -0.67
CA GLU A 153 -13.26 -1.80 0.27
C GLU A 153 -12.56 -1.94 1.64
N ASP A 154 -11.22 -1.99 1.67
CA ASP A 154 -10.41 -2.08 2.89
C ASP A 154 -10.20 -0.73 3.60
N GLY A 155 -10.67 0.39 3.02
CA GLY A 155 -10.53 1.74 3.59
C GLY A 155 -9.08 2.24 3.68
N LEU A 156 -8.17 1.66 2.88
CA LEU A 156 -6.78 2.12 2.81
C LEU A 156 -6.72 3.36 1.93
N GLU A 157 -6.25 4.49 2.47
CA GLU A 157 -6.13 5.74 1.73
C GLU A 157 -5.37 5.53 0.41
N GLU A 158 -6.03 5.85 -0.70
CA GLU A 158 -5.43 5.77 -2.03
C GLU A 158 -4.50 6.96 -2.22
N ASP A 159 -3.23 6.67 -2.05
CA ASP A 159 -2.08 7.54 -2.25
C ASP A 159 -1.90 8.09 -3.70
N GLY A 160 -2.88 7.87 -4.59
CA GLY A 160 -2.83 8.25 -6.01
C GLY A 160 -1.85 7.42 -6.86
N GLU A 161 -1.06 6.55 -6.27
CA GLU A 161 -0.02 5.77 -6.97
C GLU A 161 -0.58 4.87 -8.08
N LEU A 162 -1.69 4.19 -7.80
CA LEU A 162 -2.36 3.37 -8.80
C LEU A 162 -2.97 4.25 -9.91
N ALA A 163 -3.32 5.51 -9.62
CA ALA A 163 -3.76 6.53 -10.58
C ALA A 163 -2.66 6.92 -11.55
N GLU A 164 -1.48 7.23 -11.01
CA GLU A 164 -0.31 7.58 -11.80
C GLU A 164 0.09 6.47 -12.77
N LEU A 165 0.14 5.21 -12.32
CA LEU A 165 0.50 4.07 -13.18
C LEU A 165 -0.48 3.86 -14.35
N LEU A 166 -1.78 4.02 -14.09
CA LEU A 166 -2.82 3.86 -15.12
C LEU A 166 -2.83 5.03 -16.11
N GLN A 167 -2.42 6.22 -15.69
CA GLN A 167 -2.36 7.41 -16.55
C GLN A 167 -1.12 7.40 -17.44
N GLU A 168 0.02 6.92 -16.94
CA GLU A 168 1.23 6.71 -17.74
C GLU A 168 0.99 5.65 -18.85
N GLU A 169 0.31 4.53 -18.57
CA GLU A 169 -0.05 3.54 -19.60
C GLU A 169 -0.99 4.11 -20.68
N ALA A 170 -1.86 5.06 -20.31
CA ALA A 170 -2.73 5.73 -21.26
C ALA A 170 -1.98 6.77 -22.12
N GLY A 171 -0.91 7.37 -21.57
CA GLY A 171 -0.04 8.31 -22.28
C GLY A 171 1.03 7.65 -23.17
N GLU A 172 1.34 6.37 -22.95
CA GLU A 172 2.27 5.57 -23.77
C GLU A 172 1.61 4.94 -25.01
N GLN A 173 0.32 5.18 -25.26
CA GLN A 173 -0.31 4.80 -26.52
C GLN A 173 0.23 5.72 -27.63
N PRO A 174 0.91 5.20 -28.67
CA PRO A 174 1.41 6.05 -29.75
C PRO A 174 0.23 6.80 -30.38
N PRO A 175 0.41 8.08 -30.77
CA PRO A 175 -0.65 8.81 -31.46
C PRO A 175 -1.09 7.99 -32.68
N PRO A 176 -2.40 7.92 -32.98
CA PRO A 176 -2.86 7.28 -34.21
C PRO A 176 -2.12 7.94 -35.39
N PRO A 177 -1.71 7.17 -36.41
CA PRO A 177 -0.97 7.73 -37.54
C PRO A 177 -1.80 8.89 -38.11
N GLU A 178 -1.24 10.11 -38.02
CA GLU A 178 -1.82 11.28 -38.66
C GLU A 178 -2.01 10.94 -40.14
N GLN A 179 -3.28 10.85 -40.54
CA GLN A 179 -3.66 10.75 -41.93
C GLN A 179 -3.04 11.96 -42.62
N GLN A 180 -2.02 11.69 -43.45
CA GLN A 180 -1.37 12.67 -44.30
C GLN A 180 -2.46 13.45 -45.06
N GLN A 181 -2.69 14.69 -44.62
CA GLN A 181 -3.46 15.63 -45.41
C GLN A 181 -2.69 15.86 -46.71
N PRO A 182 -3.31 15.70 -47.89
CA PRO A 182 -2.62 15.96 -49.15
C PRO A 182 -2.29 17.46 -49.25
N PRO A 183 -1.14 17.81 -49.85
CA PRO A 183 -0.66 19.20 -49.88
C PRO A 183 -1.64 20.11 -50.63
N PRO A 184 -1.77 21.40 -50.22
CA PRO A 184 -2.66 22.33 -50.89
C PRO A 184 -2.24 22.49 -52.36
N GLY A 185 -3.19 22.19 -53.25
CA GLY A 185 -3.04 22.26 -54.69
C GLY A 185 -2.48 23.60 -55.15
N LYS A 186 -1.51 23.51 -56.05
CA LYS A 186 -0.94 24.62 -56.83
C LYS A 186 -2.09 25.38 -57.48
N ARG A 187 -2.31 26.64 -57.08
CA ARG A 187 -3.18 27.57 -57.79
C ARG A 187 -2.50 27.94 -59.11
N SER A 188 -3.08 27.50 -60.22
CA SER A 188 -2.74 27.97 -61.56
C SER A 188 -3.04 29.47 -61.70
N PRO A 189 -2.25 30.24 -62.45
CA PRO A 189 -2.51 31.65 -62.72
C PRO A 189 -3.59 31.80 -63.79
N VAL A 190 -4.53 32.73 -63.56
CA VAL A 190 -5.52 33.18 -64.54
C VAL A 190 -4.82 34.09 -65.57
N PRO A 191 -5.07 33.98 -66.89
CA PRO A 191 -4.54 34.92 -67.87
C PRO A 191 -5.46 36.16 -67.99
N PRO A 192 -4.92 37.32 -68.40
CA PRO A 192 -5.71 38.53 -68.57
C PRO A 192 -6.43 38.56 -69.93
N LEU A 193 -7.64 39.10 -69.93
CA LEU A 193 -8.27 39.78 -71.07
C LEU A 193 -8.81 41.12 -70.59
#